data_AF-A0A969BR13-F1
#
_entry.id   AF-A0A969BR13-F1
#
_cell.length_a   1.000
_cell.length_b   1.000
_cell.length_c   1.000
_cell.angle_alpha   90.00
_cell.angle_beta   90.00
_cell.angle_gamma   90.00
#
_symmetry.space_group_name_H-M   'P 1'
#
loop_
_entity.id
_entity.type
_entity.pdbx_description
1 polymer ?
#
loop_
_entity_poly.entity_id
_entity_poly.type
_entity_poly.pdbx_seq_one_letter_code
_entity_poly.pdbx_strand_id
1 'polypeptide(L)'
;MKPEGIASDSGGATGLAIIYVGQGGQNAIAIVSGSNMRMDASDVARARPALEKASVLLLQLEVPLAASLAAAKIVRANGGRVVLDPAPVPKDGLPKDVWRYADIATPNEVETAALIGWQPATLDEALKAARELRGQGLGTAIVKLGSKGLAYASAETEGAI
;
A
#
# COMPACT_ATOMS: atom_id res chain seq x y z
N MET A 1 -7.05 20.77 18.20
CA MET A 1 -7.47 19.42 18.63
C MET A 1 -6.56 18.43 17.91
N LYS A 2 -5.93 17.47 18.61
CA LYS A 2 -5.13 16.43 17.92
C LYS A 2 -6.10 15.48 17.20
N PRO A 3 -5.82 15.04 15.96
CA PRO A 3 -6.66 14.05 15.29
C PRO A 3 -6.69 12.75 16.08
N GLU A 4 -7.84 12.08 16.11
CA GLU A 4 -7.96 10.74 16.66
C GLU A 4 -7.09 9.76 15.85
N GLY A 5 -6.48 8.78 16.51
CA GLY A 5 -5.62 7.77 15.86
C GLY A 5 -4.15 8.17 15.68
N ILE A 6 -3.73 9.38 16.07
CA ILE A 6 -2.32 9.82 16.01
C ILE A 6 -1.63 9.68 17.37
N ALA A 7 -0.45 9.07 17.40
CA ALA A 7 0.43 9.03 18.57
C ALA A 7 1.62 9.99 18.46
N SER A 8 2.15 10.37 19.62
CA SER A 8 3.47 10.99 19.74
C SER A 8 4.41 9.96 20.36
N ASP A 9 5.49 9.62 19.66
CA ASP A 9 6.51 8.69 20.13
C ASP A 9 7.69 9.50 20.70
N SER A 10 7.94 9.40 22.01
CA SER A 10 9.09 10.06 22.65
C SER A 10 10.40 9.31 22.43
N GLY A 11 10.36 8.10 21.87
CA GLY A 11 11.52 7.25 21.61
C GLY A 11 12.09 7.35 20.19
N GLY A 12 11.54 8.21 19.33
CA GLY A 12 11.99 8.38 17.95
C GLY A 12 11.69 9.78 17.41
N ALA A 13 12.42 10.19 16.37
CA ALA A 13 12.09 11.38 15.60
C ALA A 13 10.99 11.06 14.58
N THR A 14 10.16 12.05 14.22
CA THR A 14 9.23 11.95 13.09
C THR A 14 9.97 11.54 11.82
N GLY A 15 9.33 10.72 10.98
CA GLY A 15 9.88 10.35 9.68
C GLY A 15 10.23 11.58 8.84
N LEU A 16 11.33 11.49 8.10
CA LEU A 16 11.90 12.57 7.29
C LEU A 16 12.27 12.02 5.90
N ALA A 17 11.88 12.75 4.86
CA ALA A 17 12.43 12.55 3.52
C ALA A 17 13.28 13.77 3.15
N ILE A 18 14.52 13.53 2.74
CA ILE A 18 15.43 14.55 2.22
C ILE A 18 15.43 14.42 0.70
N ILE A 19 14.91 15.42 0.01
CA ILE A 19 14.77 15.42 -1.45
C ILE A 19 15.80 16.38 -2.04
N TYR A 20 16.77 15.82 -2.76
CA TYR A 20 17.73 16.57 -3.54
C TYR A 20 17.24 16.66 -4.98
N VAL A 21 17.06 17.87 -5.49
CA VAL A 21 16.70 18.13 -6.88
C VAL A 21 17.94 18.61 -7.61
N GLY A 22 18.44 17.79 -8.53
CA GLY A 22 19.59 18.13 -9.37
C GLY A 22 19.25 19.24 -10.37
N GLN A 23 20.28 19.87 -10.96
CA GLN A 23 20.10 20.96 -11.93
C GLN A 23 19.26 20.56 -13.16
N GLY A 24 19.23 19.27 -13.51
CA GLY A 24 18.41 18.74 -14.60
C GLY A 24 17.02 18.25 -14.19
N GLY A 25 16.57 18.53 -12.95
CA GLY A 25 15.29 18.08 -12.43
C GLY A 25 15.26 16.62 -11.95
N GLN A 26 16.41 15.94 -11.87
CA GLN A 26 16.48 14.61 -11.28
C GLN A 26 16.31 14.67 -9.77
N ASN A 27 15.48 13.80 -9.20
CA ASN A 27 15.30 13.68 -7.76
C ASN A 27 16.16 12.55 -7.19
N ALA A 28 16.90 12.82 -6.12
CA ALA A 28 17.48 11.82 -5.24
C ALA A 28 16.85 11.95 -3.85
N ILE A 29 16.25 10.88 -3.35
CA ILE A 29 15.46 10.90 -2.12
C ILE A 29 16.14 9.99 -1.09
N ALA A 30 16.48 10.55 0.07
CA ALA A 30 16.91 9.80 1.24
C ALA A 30 15.78 9.78 2.28
N ILE A 31 15.33 8.58 2.65
CA ILE A 31 14.22 8.39 3.61
C ILE A 31 14.78 7.94 4.95
N VAL A 32 14.35 8.62 6.01
CA VAL A 32 14.57 8.25 7.41
C VAL A 32 13.21 8.00 8.03
N SER A 33 12.80 6.74 8.14
CA SER A 33 11.43 6.42 8.55
C SER A 33 11.07 6.84 9.98
N GLY A 34 12.06 6.97 10.87
CA GLY A 34 11.85 7.45 12.23
C GLY A 34 10.78 6.65 12.99
N SER A 35 9.90 7.34 13.70
CA SER A 35 8.80 6.74 14.46
C SER A 35 7.76 5.98 13.61
N ASN A 36 7.71 6.18 12.29
CA ASN A 36 6.79 5.42 11.43
C ASN A 36 7.08 3.92 11.51
N MET A 37 8.36 3.54 11.54
CA MET A 37 8.81 2.15 11.64
C MET A 37 8.84 1.60 13.08
N ARG A 38 8.45 2.42 14.06
CA ARG A 38 8.30 2.01 15.46
C ARG A 38 6.85 1.69 15.83
N MET A 39 5.91 1.87 14.88
CA MET A 39 4.51 1.54 15.11
C MET A 39 4.34 0.05 15.43
N ASP A 40 3.56 -0.25 16.46
CA ASP A 40 3.40 -1.61 16.96
C ASP A 40 1.93 -2.00 17.22
N ALA A 41 1.73 -3.16 17.85
CA ALA A 41 0.40 -3.67 18.19
C ALA A 41 -0.37 -2.76 19.17
N SER A 42 0.33 -2.00 20.02
CA SER A 42 -0.30 -1.06 20.97
C SER A 42 -0.92 0.13 20.24
N ASP A 43 -0.30 0.59 19.15
CA ASP A 43 -0.86 1.65 18.31
C ASP A 43 -2.14 1.20 17.60
N VAL A 44 -2.13 -0.03 17.07
CA VAL A 44 -3.32 -0.65 16.46
C VAL A 44 -4.43 -0.84 17.50
N ALA A 45 -4.09 -1.29 18.70
CA ALA A 45 -5.05 -1.44 19.79
C ALA A 45 -5.69 -0.11 20.19
N ARG A 46 -4.90 0.97 20.25
CA ARG A 46 -5.39 2.32 20.53
C ARG A 46 -6.33 2.83 19.44
N ALA A 47 -6.06 2.50 18.18
CA ALA A 47 -6.89 2.88 17.03
C ALA A 47 -8.13 1.99 16.83
N ARG A 48 -8.27 0.88 17.57
CA ARG A 48 -9.32 -0.13 17.39
C ARG A 48 -10.74 0.46 17.29
N PRO A 49 -11.20 1.39 18.15
CA PRO A 49 -12.56 1.91 18.06
C PRO A 49 -12.87 2.61 16.73
N ALA A 50 -11.85 3.22 16.09
CA ALA A 50 -11.99 3.82 14.76
C ALA A 50 -11.95 2.75 13.66
N LEU A 51 -11.03 1.78 13.79
CA LEU A 51 -10.91 0.66 12.84
C LEU A 51 -12.19 -0.18 12.76
N GLU A 52 -12.84 -0.47 13.90
CA GLU A 52 -14.08 -1.26 13.93
C GLU A 52 -15.27 -0.57 13.23
N LYS A 53 -15.22 0.76 13.12
CA LYS A 53 -16.27 1.57 12.45
C LYS A 53 -15.91 1.93 11.01
N ALA A 54 -14.70 1.60 10.55
CA ALA A 54 -14.21 2.04 9.25
C ALA A 54 -14.86 1.23 8.12
N SER A 55 -15.57 1.91 7.22
CA SER A 55 -16.08 1.29 5.99
C SER A 55 -14.95 0.95 5.01
N VAL A 56 -13.88 1.74 5.02
CA VAL A 56 -12.69 1.57 4.18
C VAL A 56 -11.44 1.90 4.98
N LEU A 57 -10.41 1.06 4.86
CA LEU A 57 -9.07 1.29 5.35
C LEU A 57 -8.10 1.34 4.17
N LEU A 58 -7.34 2.43 4.06
CA LEU A 58 -6.25 2.58 3.11
C LEU A 58 -4.92 2.37 3.84
N LEU A 59 -4.05 1.54 3.28
CA LEU A 59 -2.73 1.22 3.84
C LEU A 59 -1.63 1.43 2.80
N GLN A 60 -0.44 1.78 3.27
CA GLN A 60 0.82 1.78 2.54
C GLN A 60 1.87 0.91 3.26
N LEU A 61 3.09 0.85 2.74
CA LEU A 61 4.20 0.04 3.29
C LEU A 61 5.29 0.87 3.99
N GLU A 62 4.96 2.09 4.42
CA GLU A 62 5.88 2.99 5.15
C GLU A 62 5.83 2.84 6.68
N VAL A 63 5.07 1.87 7.17
CA VAL A 63 5.01 1.43 8.57
C VAL A 63 5.22 -0.09 8.62
N PRO A 64 5.50 -0.70 9.78
CA PRO A 64 5.73 -2.13 9.86
C PRO A 64 4.54 -2.91 9.32
N LEU A 65 4.79 -3.79 8.35
CA LEU A 65 3.75 -4.59 7.69
C LEU A 65 2.86 -5.32 8.71
N ALA A 66 3.43 -5.80 9.81
CA ALA A 66 2.68 -6.46 10.88
C ALA A 66 1.57 -5.56 11.47
N ALA A 67 1.81 -4.26 11.65
CA ALA A 67 0.82 -3.31 12.14
C ALA A 67 -0.29 -3.08 11.09
N SER A 68 0.10 -2.89 9.82
CA SER A 68 -0.84 -2.76 8.70
C SER A 68 -1.76 -3.99 8.58
N LEU A 69 -1.20 -5.21 8.65
CA LEU A 69 -1.98 -6.45 8.58
C LEU A 69 -2.89 -6.65 9.80
N ALA A 70 -2.47 -6.23 10.99
CA ALA A 70 -3.31 -6.27 12.18
C ALA A 70 -4.51 -5.32 12.07
N ALA A 71 -4.30 -4.11 11.57
CA ALA A 71 -5.38 -3.16 11.29
C ALA A 71 -6.34 -3.68 10.21
N ALA A 72 -5.80 -4.23 9.11
CA ALA A 72 -6.59 -4.84 8.04
C ALA A 72 -7.52 -5.95 8.55
N LYS A 73 -7.02 -6.83 9.43
CA LYS A 73 -7.82 -7.90 10.05
C LYS A 73 -9.01 -7.34 10.84
N ILE A 74 -8.81 -6.29 11.62
CA ILE A 74 -9.89 -5.67 12.41
C ILE A 74 -10.97 -5.11 11.49
N VAL A 75 -10.58 -4.34 10.47
CA VAL A 75 -11.53 -3.70 9.56
C VAL A 75 -12.33 -4.75 8.78
N ARG A 76 -11.67 -5.76 8.22
CA ARG A 76 -12.33 -6.86 7.49
C ARG A 76 -13.29 -7.65 8.38
N ALA A 77 -12.91 -7.95 9.62
CA ALA A 77 -13.77 -8.67 10.56
C ALA A 77 -15.07 -7.90 10.89
N ASN A 78 -15.08 -6.58 10.70
CA ASN A 78 -16.25 -5.73 10.89
C ASN A 78 -16.94 -5.37 9.56
N GLY A 79 -16.64 -6.08 8.47
CA GLY A 79 -17.27 -5.88 7.17
C GLY A 79 -16.74 -4.68 6.37
N GLY A 80 -15.71 -4.00 6.86
CA GLY A 80 -15.02 -2.93 6.14
C GLY A 80 -14.11 -3.47 5.03
N ARG A 81 -13.74 -2.58 4.10
CA ARG A 81 -12.88 -2.91 2.96
C ARG A 81 -11.46 -2.43 3.17
N VAL A 82 -10.48 -3.21 2.71
CA VAL A 82 -9.06 -2.85 2.78
C VAL A 82 -8.49 -2.58 1.39
N VAL A 83 -7.95 -1.38 1.22
CA VAL A 83 -7.16 -0.98 0.05
C VAL A 83 -5.69 -0.94 0.46
N LEU A 84 -4.85 -1.68 -0.25
CA LEU A 84 -3.40 -1.64 -0.07
C LEU A 84 -2.77 -0.95 -1.26
N ASP A 85 -2.13 0.19 -1.03
CA ASP A 85 -1.19 0.77 -1.98
C ASP A 85 0.19 0.21 -1.63
N PRO A 86 0.72 -0.78 -2.39
CA PRO A 86 1.89 -1.56 -1.97
C PRO A 86 3.20 -0.78 -2.20
N ALA A 87 3.27 0.45 -1.72
CA ALA A 87 4.36 1.39 -1.93
C ALA A 87 5.04 1.78 -0.61
N PRO A 88 6.39 1.82 -0.55
CA PRO A 88 7.31 1.14 -1.47
C PRO A 88 7.34 -0.37 -1.22
N VAL A 89 7.49 -1.18 -2.27
CA VAL A 89 7.68 -2.64 -2.10
C VAL A 89 9.03 -2.90 -1.40
N PRO A 90 9.08 -3.67 -0.29
CA PRO A 90 10.32 -4.03 0.37
C PRO A 90 11.26 -4.79 -0.55
N LYS A 91 12.57 -4.64 -0.36
CA LYS A 91 13.59 -5.34 -1.18
C LYS A 91 13.45 -6.87 -1.14
N ASP A 92 13.03 -7.40 0.01
CA ASP A 92 12.81 -8.84 0.20
C ASP A 92 11.43 -9.31 -0.29
N GLY A 93 10.67 -8.42 -0.94
CA GLY A 93 9.31 -8.68 -1.42
C GLY A 93 8.25 -8.63 -0.33
N LEU A 94 7.05 -9.10 -0.67
CA LEU A 94 5.93 -9.26 0.25
C LEU A 94 5.68 -10.73 0.58
N PRO A 95 5.16 -11.06 1.77
CA PRO A 95 4.68 -12.40 2.08
C PRO A 95 3.63 -12.84 1.06
N LYS A 96 3.68 -14.11 0.61
CA LYS A 96 2.76 -14.67 -0.41
C LYS A 96 1.27 -14.48 -0.06
N ASP A 97 0.95 -14.50 1.22
CA ASP A 97 -0.41 -14.40 1.72
C ASP A 97 -0.87 -12.95 1.98
N VAL A 98 -0.08 -11.93 1.61
CA VAL A 98 -0.42 -10.52 1.84
C VAL A 98 -1.79 -10.15 1.25
N TRP A 99 -2.12 -10.71 0.09
CA TRP A 99 -3.37 -10.45 -0.61
C TRP A 99 -4.61 -10.99 0.10
N ARG A 100 -4.46 -11.91 1.06
CA ARG A 100 -5.57 -12.36 1.92
C ARG A 100 -6.09 -11.26 2.85
N TYR A 101 -5.30 -10.20 3.04
CA TYR A 101 -5.62 -9.09 3.93
C TYR A 101 -6.06 -7.82 3.20
N ALA A 102 -6.01 -7.80 1.87
CA ALA A 102 -6.41 -6.67 1.04
C ALA A 102 -7.53 -7.08 0.08
N ASP A 103 -8.54 -6.23 -0.09
CA ASP A 103 -9.59 -6.44 -1.10
C ASP A 103 -9.20 -5.84 -2.44
N ILE A 104 -8.49 -4.70 -2.39
CA ILE A 104 -8.03 -3.94 -3.56
C ILE A 104 -6.54 -3.64 -3.37
N ALA A 105 -5.75 -3.80 -4.43
CA ALA A 105 -4.38 -3.26 -4.47
C ALA A 105 -4.19 -2.26 -5.61
N THR A 106 -3.40 -1.22 -5.37
CA THR A 106 -3.21 -0.10 -6.30
C THR A 106 -1.76 0.17 -6.73
N PRO A 107 -0.94 -0.83 -7.12
CA PRO A 107 0.47 -0.59 -7.48
C PRO A 107 0.60 0.32 -8.72
N ASN A 108 1.66 1.12 -8.78
CA ASN A 108 2.15 1.72 -10.02
C ASN A 108 3.02 0.74 -10.82
N GLU A 109 3.60 1.16 -11.94
CA GLU A 109 4.46 0.34 -12.79
C GLU A 109 5.69 -0.22 -12.06
N VAL A 110 6.31 0.56 -11.17
CA VAL A 110 7.53 0.18 -10.43
C VAL A 110 7.20 -0.86 -9.36
N GLU A 111 6.15 -0.62 -8.58
CA GLU A 111 5.66 -1.56 -7.57
C GLU A 111 5.16 -2.85 -8.22
N THR A 112 4.45 -2.74 -9.35
CA THR A 112 4.00 -3.89 -10.12
C THR A 112 5.20 -4.74 -10.54
N ALA A 113 6.25 -4.13 -11.09
CA ALA A 113 7.47 -4.82 -11.46
C ALA A 113 8.11 -5.58 -10.29
N ALA A 114 8.13 -4.98 -9.10
CA ALA A 114 8.63 -5.63 -7.91
C ALA A 114 7.76 -6.80 -7.42
N LEU A 115 6.45 -6.78 -7.70
CA LEU A 115 5.50 -7.82 -7.27
C LEU A 115 5.38 -9.00 -8.24
N ILE A 116 5.52 -8.77 -9.55
CA ILE A 116 5.31 -9.80 -10.60
C ILE A 116 6.58 -10.10 -11.42
N GLY A 117 7.67 -9.35 -11.23
CA GLY A 117 8.96 -9.59 -11.87
C GLY A 117 9.13 -8.95 -13.26
N TRP A 118 8.15 -8.17 -13.73
CA TRP A 118 8.25 -7.43 -15.00
C TRP A 118 7.43 -6.15 -14.96
N GLN A 119 7.91 -5.10 -15.65
CA GLN A 119 7.30 -3.76 -15.60
C GLN A 119 6.33 -3.55 -16.78
N PRO A 120 5.05 -3.25 -16.52
CA PRO A 120 4.12 -2.85 -17.58
C PRO A 120 4.43 -1.43 -18.07
N ALA A 121 4.38 -1.23 -19.38
CA ALA A 121 4.62 0.05 -20.04
C ALA A 121 3.42 0.55 -20.87
N THR A 122 2.45 -0.32 -21.15
CA THR A 122 1.21 -0.04 -21.91
C THR A 122 -0.03 -0.46 -21.12
N LEU A 123 -1.21 0.08 -21.47
CA LEU A 123 -2.48 -0.27 -20.82
C LEU A 123 -2.83 -1.76 -20.96
N ASP A 124 -2.51 -2.39 -22.10
CA ASP A 124 -2.71 -3.83 -22.31
C ASP A 124 -1.80 -4.66 -21.39
N GLU A 125 -0.55 -4.23 -21.22
CA GLU A 125 0.38 -4.84 -20.26
C GLU A 125 -0.06 -4.62 -18.82
N ALA A 126 -0.55 -3.43 -18.46
CA ALA A 126 -1.09 -3.17 -17.14
C ALA A 126 -2.32 -4.04 -16.85
N LEU A 127 -3.18 -4.29 -17.85
CA LEU A 127 -4.32 -5.19 -17.71
C LEU A 127 -3.86 -6.65 -17.52
N LYS A 128 -2.84 -7.09 -18.26
CA LYS A 128 -2.21 -8.40 -18.05
C LYS A 128 -1.63 -8.51 -16.63
N ALA A 129 -0.91 -7.50 -16.16
CA ALA A 129 -0.36 -7.44 -14.81
C ALA A 129 -1.45 -7.47 -13.73
N ALA A 130 -2.57 -6.74 -13.93
CA ALA A 130 -3.70 -6.75 -13.02
C ALA A 130 -4.31 -8.16 -12.88
N ARG A 131 -4.45 -8.90 -14.00
CA ARG A 131 -4.90 -10.30 -13.99
C ARG A 131 -3.92 -11.23 -13.27
N GLU A 132 -2.61 -11.03 -13.45
CA GLU A 132 -1.57 -11.81 -12.77
C GLU A 132 -1.60 -11.62 -11.25
N LEU A 133 -1.73 -10.36 -10.78
CA LEU A 133 -1.89 -10.04 -9.37
C LEU A 133 -3.15 -10.69 -8.77
N ARG A 134 -4.27 -10.71 -9.50
CA ARG A 134 -5.45 -11.48 -9.09
C ARG A 134 -5.18 -12.97 -8.99
N GLY A 135 -4.39 -13.52 -9.91
CA GLY A 135 -3.91 -14.91 -9.86
C GLY A 135 -3.14 -15.26 -8.59
N GLN A 136 -2.56 -14.27 -7.89
CA GLN A 136 -1.91 -14.43 -6.59
C GLN A 136 -2.89 -14.40 -5.39
N GLY A 137 -4.20 -14.28 -5.63
CA GLY A 137 -5.23 -14.28 -4.60
C GLY A 137 -5.80 -12.90 -4.24
N LEU A 138 -5.42 -11.85 -4.97
CA LEU A 138 -5.99 -10.51 -4.81
C LEU A 138 -7.41 -10.43 -5.42
N GLY A 139 -8.34 -9.81 -4.68
CA GLY A 139 -9.72 -9.61 -5.15
C GLY A 139 -9.78 -8.71 -6.39
N THR A 140 -9.29 -7.49 -6.24
CA THR A 140 -9.25 -6.46 -7.29
C THR A 140 -7.85 -5.85 -7.39
N ALA A 141 -7.31 -5.80 -8.60
CA ALA A 141 -6.02 -5.15 -8.90
C ALA A 141 -6.26 -3.91 -9.75
N ILE A 142 -5.62 -2.78 -9.40
CA ILE A 142 -5.62 -1.54 -10.17
C ILE A 142 -4.16 -1.14 -10.41
N VAL A 143 -3.67 -1.34 -11.64
CA VAL A 143 -2.30 -1.02 -12.03
C VAL A 143 -2.27 0.38 -12.65
N LYS A 144 -1.58 1.31 -11.99
CA LYS A 144 -1.43 2.71 -12.41
C LYS A 144 -0.22 2.84 -13.35
N LEU A 145 -0.33 3.64 -14.41
CA LEU A 145 0.76 3.98 -15.35
C LEU A 145 0.99 5.50 -15.45
N GLY A 146 0.82 6.21 -14.33
CA GLY A 146 0.94 7.66 -14.27
C GLY A 146 0.00 8.38 -15.26
N SER A 147 0.56 9.20 -16.14
CA SER A 147 -0.20 9.96 -17.14
C SER A 147 -0.81 9.10 -18.26
N LYS A 148 -0.38 7.84 -18.40
CA LYS A 148 -0.93 6.91 -19.39
C LYS A 148 -2.25 6.27 -18.95
N GLY A 149 -2.72 6.56 -17.73
CA GLY A 149 -3.96 6.03 -17.18
C GLY A 149 -3.74 4.83 -16.27
N LEU A 150 -4.71 3.91 -16.25
CA LEU A 150 -4.68 2.71 -15.42
C LEU A 150 -5.39 1.53 -16.08
N ALA A 151 -5.07 0.32 -15.64
CA ALA A 151 -5.86 -0.87 -15.94
C ALA A 151 -6.32 -1.53 -14.65
N TYR A 152 -7.50 -2.14 -14.67
CA TYR A 152 -8.05 -2.82 -13.52
C TYR A 152 -8.62 -4.18 -13.90
N ALA A 153 -8.57 -5.10 -12.94
CA ALA A 153 -9.23 -6.39 -13.03
C ALA A 153 -9.87 -6.72 -11.68
N SER A 154 -11.10 -7.24 -11.69
CA SER A 154 -11.81 -7.84 -10.56
C SER A 154 -12.49 -9.14 -11.02
N ALA A 155 -13.24 -9.79 -10.12
CA ALA A 155 -14.04 -10.96 -10.50
C ALA A 155 -15.20 -10.62 -11.46
N GLU A 156 -15.67 -9.38 -11.44
CA GLU A 156 -16.89 -8.94 -12.13
C GLU A 156 -16.59 -8.21 -13.43
N THR A 157 -15.49 -7.46 -13.48
CA THR A 157 -15.17 -6.58 -14.59
C THR A 157 -13.67 -6.36 -14.69
N GLU A 158 -13.24 -6.00 -15.89
CA GLU A 158 -11.87 -5.60 -16.18
C GLU A 158 -11.88 -4.52 -17.25
N GLY A 159 -10.83 -3.72 -17.32
CA GLY A 159 -10.74 -2.64 -18.31
C GLY A 159 -9.50 -1.78 -18.14
N ALA A 160 -9.37 -0.80 -19.04
CA ALA A 160 -8.33 0.20 -19.02
C ALA A 160 -8.92 1.58 -19.34
N ILE A 161 -8.39 2.62 -18.70
CA ILE A 161 -8.82 4.02 -18.81
C ILE A 161 -7.59 4.90 -18.93
#